data_AF-A0A9P9CY70-F1
#
_entry.id   AF-A0A9P9CY70-F1
#
_cell.length_a   1.000
_cell.length_b   1.000
_cell.length_c   1.000
_cell.angle_alpha   90.00
_cell.angle_beta   90.00
_cell.angle_gamma   90.00
#
_symmetry.space_group_name_H-M   'P 1'
#
loop_
_entity.id
_entity.type
_entity.pdbx_description
1 polymer ?
#
loop_
_entity_poly.entity_id
_entity_poly.type
_entity_poly.pdbx_seq_one_letter_code
_entity_poly.pdbx_strand_id
1 'polypeptide(L)'
;MSTPYFIHLLSILSIRSVITATPIPNREPTASVPYALDGPHLFALNPFCKPLLLDSSDDHGLSIRIGVYCHVLAYWLAKYFFTSQRRRVKDAITIFSMVLLLVVLIFAIKSSNLEEIYIIELCVVSMLLACCRAADSCSQNAKDASSLNHDLLVQILRLGSLCLNLWFLFSGLDSAKTSRCSAKASLFFKVDMQDSFHDIMKAVSFLSAIKFIHMLWWLTLRIWSEEDIEMKMDAGEKLFKISQGLHNERPQRSAYDPHSALFEQISRGDTFLQQCIAARSSQTASRMTLHIMQPCCGVNDGTEASGEERGRQQHLTMKNKLPAIENSPLNPTATPPSYATCVLAYCKALCTLRLPRRVAILMYHLNASRQLSIWRSPYQIHTALQKPDHQPSDWAIAIAARIRRAEAPHSERKLKWQLGIDMFITGFLMLQVELILRCNPVTSWSEMGTLGQLVPFFVGIGSLHLVVFGSVRDGIDRDRGVVEGGGEISLERRILMAYMEWKDCAGADGESKKRIGFMPRRDRSAF
;
A
#
# COMPACT_ATOMS: atom_id res chain seq x y z
N MET A 1 2.22 6.16 -2.56
CA MET A 1 2.63 5.54 -3.84
C MET A 1 4.10 5.84 -4.20
N SER A 2 4.95 6.26 -3.24
CA SER A 2 6.39 6.40 -3.49
C SER A 2 7.15 5.07 -3.42
N THR A 3 6.60 4.06 -2.74
CA THR A 3 7.32 2.80 -2.46
C THR A 3 7.10 1.62 -3.41
N PRO A 4 5.90 1.36 -3.98
CA PRO A 4 5.76 0.24 -4.89
C PRO A 4 6.64 0.46 -6.12
N TYR A 5 6.80 1.69 -6.62
CA TYR A 5 7.66 1.97 -7.76
C TYR A 5 9.14 1.77 -7.49
N PHE A 6 9.67 2.13 -6.32
CA PHE A 6 11.10 1.89 -6.03
C PHE A 6 11.40 0.39 -5.94
N ILE A 7 10.51 -0.37 -5.31
CA ILE A 7 10.68 -1.82 -5.18
C ILE A 7 10.39 -2.53 -6.50
N HIS A 8 9.41 -2.10 -7.29
CA HIS A 8 9.18 -2.62 -8.64
C HIS A 8 10.29 -2.22 -9.61
N LEU A 9 10.84 -1.01 -9.51
CA LEU A 9 12.01 -0.59 -10.29
C LEU A 9 13.24 -1.40 -9.89
N LEU A 10 13.47 -1.62 -8.59
CA LEU A 10 14.52 -2.53 -8.12
C LEU A 10 14.25 -3.97 -8.58
N SER A 11 13.01 -4.45 -8.58
CA SER A 11 12.65 -5.78 -9.08
C SER A 11 12.91 -5.90 -10.59
N ILE A 12 12.55 -4.87 -11.37
CA ILE A 12 12.78 -4.79 -12.82
C ILE A 12 14.28 -4.64 -13.12
N LEU A 13 15.02 -3.89 -12.30
CA LEU A 13 16.47 -3.76 -12.40
C LEU A 13 17.17 -5.07 -12.02
N SER A 14 16.68 -5.79 -10.99
CA SER A 14 17.14 -7.13 -10.63
C SER A 14 16.90 -8.13 -11.76
N ILE A 15 15.71 -8.09 -12.39
CA ILE A 15 15.39 -8.90 -13.58
C ILE A 15 16.33 -8.54 -14.74
N ARG A 16 16.62 -7.25 -14.97
CA ARG A 16 17.55 -6.81 -16.02
C ARG A 16 18.98 -7.25 -15.73
N SER A 17 19.47 -7.14 -14.49
CA SER A 17 20.80 -7.61 -14.10
C SER A 17 20.91 -9.13 -14.22
N VAL A 18 19.83 -9.87 -13.99
CA VAL A 18 19.75 -11.33 -14.20
C VAL A 18 19.74 -11.69 -15.69
N ILE A 19 19.03 -10.93 -16.53
CA ILE A 19 19.03 -11.13 -17.99
C ILE A 19 20.39 -10.79 -18.60
N THR A 20 21.13 -9.83 -18.03
CA THR A 20 22.48 -9.47 -18.49
C THR A 20 23.58 -10.33 -17.88
N ALA A 21 23.32 -10.98 -16.75
CA ALA A 21 24.23 -11.94 -16.12
C ALA A 21 24.02 -13.33 -16.74
N THR A 22 24.43 -13.49 -18.00
CA THR A 22 25.19 -14.64 -18.54
C THR A 22 25.19 -14.57 -20.08
N PRO A 23 26.37 -14.67 -20.68
CA PRO A 23 26.75 -15.94 -21.27
C PRO A 23 27.52 -16.74 -20.23
N ILE A 24 27.05 -17.96 -19.97
CA ILE A 24 27.76 -18.94 -19.15
C ILE A 24 29.12 -19.13 -19.83
N PRO A 25 30.26 -18.82 -19.17
CA PRO A 25 31.56 -19.21 -19.71
C PRO A 25 31.54 -20.73 -19.84
N ASN A 26 31.82 -21.24 -21.05
CA ASN A 26 31.87 -22.65 -21.38
C ASN A 26 32.65 -23.40 -20.29
N ARG A 27 31.91 -24.05 -19.39
CA ARG A 27 32.50 -24.95 -18.40
C ARG A 27 33.02 -26.12 -19.22
N GLU A 28 34.35 -26.24 -19.29
CA GLU A 28 35.00 -27.33 -20.02
C GLU A 28 34.35 -28.67 -19.67
N PRO A 29 34.03 -29.52 -20.66
CA PRO A 29 33.45 -30.81 -20.41
C PRO A 29 34.47 -31.66 -19.65
N THR A 30 34.29 -31.77 -18.33
CA THR A 30 34.92 -32.82 -17.54
C THR A 30 34.58 -34.16 -18.19
N ALA A 31 35.64 -34.87 -18.55
CA ALA A 31 35.69 -36.14 -19.27
C ALA A 31 34.42 -36.99 -19.14
N SER A 32 33.79 -37.22 -20.29
CA SER A 32 32.70 -38.15 -20.52
C SER A 32 33.03 -39.54 -19.97
N VAL A 33 32.32 -39.96 -18.92
CA VAL A 33 32.09 -41.38 -18.66
C VAL A 33 31.10 -41.86 -19.75
N PRO A 34 31.45 -42.86 -20.57
CA PRO A 34 30.57 -43.30 -21.65
C PRO A 34 29.43 -44.14 -21.08
N TYR A 35 28.30 -43.50 -20.79
CA TYR A 35 27.02 -44.19 -20.64
C TYR A 35 26.32 -44.19 -22.00
N ALA A 36 26.71 -45.14 -22.85
CA ALA A 36 25.91 -45.55 -23.99
C ALA A 36 24.74 -46.40 -23.48
N LEU A 37 23.58 -45.78 -23.29
CA LEU A 37 22.29 -46.45 -23.15
C LEU A 37 21.20 -45.49 -23.59
N ASP A 38 21.16 -45.27 -24.91
CA ASP A 38 20.07 -44.60 -25.61
C ASP A 38 18.83 -45.49 -25.57
N GLY A 39 17.90 -45.16 -24.68
CA GLY A 39 16.58 -45.76 -24.61
C GLY A 39 15.56 -44.74 -24.10
N PRO A 40 14.59 -44.27 -24.91
CA PRO A 40 13.56 -43.31 -24.49
C PRO A 40 12.56 -43.83 -23.44
N HIS A 41 12.78 -45.02 -22.88
CA HIS A 41 11.90 -45.66 -21.89
C HIS A 41 12.47 -45.77 -20.47
N LEU A 42 13.74 -45.42 -20.20
CA LEU A 42 14.34 -45.65 -18.88
C LEU A 42 14.11 -44.54 -17.83
N PHE A 43 13.52 -43.40 -18.21
CA PHE A 43 13.14 -42.36 -17.22
C PHE A 43 11.89 -42.71 -16.41
N ALA A 44 11.17 -43.78 -16.75
CA ALA A 44 9.88 -44.12 -16.14
C ALA A 44 9.96 -44.98 -14.85
N LEU A 45 11.13 -45.45 -14.42
CA LEU A 45 11.22 -46.52 -13.41
C LEU A 45 12.28 -46.30 -12.32
N ASN A 46 12.48 -45.06 -11.84
CA ASN A 46 13.24 -44.88 -10.60
C ASN A 46 12.28 -44.73 -9.40
N PRO A 47 11.96 -45.82 -8.67
CA PRO A 47 10.97 -45.80 -7.57
C PRO A 47 11.41 -44.95 -6.36
N PHE A 48 12.65 -44.42 -6.37
CA PHE A 48 13.24 -43.67 -5.27
C PHE A 48 12.90 -42.18 -5.22
N CYS A 49 12.07 -41.67 -6.15
CA CYS A 49 11.69 -40.26 -6.19
C CYS A 49 10.19 -40.06 -5.99
N LYS A 50 9.66 -40.58 -4.88
CA LYS A 50 8.23 -40.50 -4.54
C LYS A 50 8.00 -39.52 -3.37
N PRO A 51 7.36 -38.35 -3.60
CA PRO A 51 7.17 -37.33 -2.57
C PRO A 51 6.27 -37.77 -1.40
N LEU A 52 6.73 -37.61 -0.15
CA LEU A 52 6.15 -38.20 1.07
C LEU A 52 4.80 -37.56 1.50
N LEU A 53 4.60 -36.25 1.29
CA LEU A 53 3.32 -35.59 1.60
C LEU A 53 2.27 -35.82 0.49
N LEU A 54 2.67 -36.48 -0.60
CA LEU A 54 1.84 -36.86 -1.74
C LEU A 54 1.76 -38.40 -1.91
N ASP A 55 2.30 -39.19 -0.98
CA ASP A 55 2.60 -40.61 -1.25
C ASP A 55 1.45 -41.61 -1.01
N SER A 56 0.23 -41.15 -0.76
CA SER A 56 -0.93 -42.04 -0.73
C SER A 56 -2.18 -41.30 -1.21
N SER A 57 -2.66 -41.67 -2.40
CA SER A 57 -3.93 -41.21 -3.02
C SER A 57 -4.04 -39.71 -3.37
N ASP A 58 -3.09 -39.21 -4.17
CA ASP A 58 -3.33 -38.69 -5.54
C ASP A 58 -4.33 -37.56 -5.84
N ASP A 59 -4.91 -36.93 -4.82
CA ASP A 59 -5.87 -35.83 -5.02
C ASP A 59 -5.61 -34.61 -4.18
N HIS A 60 -4.57 -34.70 -3.37
CA HIS A 60 -4.32 -33.74 -2.31
C HIS A 60 -4.00 -32.35 -2.85
N GLY A 61 -3.50 -32.23 -4.08
CA GLY A 61 -3.07 -30.95 -4.63
C GLY A 61 -4.13 -30.15 -5.41
N LEU A 62 -5.07 -30.79 -6.11
CA LEU A 62 -5.97 -30.07 -7.04
C LEU A 62 -6.98 -29.18 -6.31
N SER A 63 -7.66 -29.74 -5.31
CA SER A 63 -8.61 -29.06 -4.44
C SER A 63 -7.98 -27.89 -3.70
N ILE A 64 -6.76 -28.07 -3.17
CA ILE A 64 -6.00 -27.01 -2.50
C ILE A 64 -5.70 -25.87 -3.47
N ARG A 65 -5.23 -26.19 -4.69
CA ARG A 65 -4.95 -25.19 -5.74
C ARG A 65 -6.19 -24.41 -6.14
N ILE A 66 -7.27 -25.11 -6.51
CA ILE A 66 -8.54 -24.47 -6.89
C ILE A 66 -9.05 -23.58 -5.75
N GLY A 67 -8.98 -24.09 -4.51
CA GLY A 67 -9.31 -23.34 -3.31
C GLY A 67 -8.52 -22.04 -3.21
N VAL A 68 -7.19 -22.11 -3.25
CA VAL A 68 -6.31 -20.93 -3.21
C VAL A 68 -6.64 -19.97 -4.36
N TYR A 69 -6.78 -20.45 -5.60
CA TYR A 69 -7.01 -19.60 -6.76
C TYR A 69 -8.35 -18.87 -6.66
N CYS A 70 -9.41 -19.59 -6.28
CA CYS A 70 -10.71 -18.98 -6.01
C CYS A 70 -10.61 -17.95 -4.88
N HIS A 71 -9.85 -18.25 -3.83
CA HIS A 71 -9.68 -17.34 -2.69
C HIS A 71 -8.96 -16.05 -3.07
N VAL A 72 -7.88 -16.15 -3.83
CA VAL A 72 -7.10 -15.01 -4.30
C VAL A 72 -7.91 -14.18 -5.31
N LEU A 73 -8.68 -14.84 -6.18
CA LEU A 73 -9.59 -14.15 -7.09
C LEU A 73 -10.71 -13.42 -6.35
N ALA A 74 -11.32 -14.07 -5.35
CA ALA A 74 -12.34 -13.48 -4.49
C ALA A 74 -11.82 -12.23 -3.79
N TYR A 75 -10.60 -12.30 -3.24
CA TYR A 75 -9.93 -11.14 -2.67
C TYR A 75 -9.79 -10.00 -3.67
N TRP A 76 -9.29 -10.31 -4.86
CA TRP A 76 -9.05 -9.31 -5.88
C TRP A 76 -10.36 -8.61 -6.29
N LEU A 77 -11.42 -9.39 -6.50
CA LEU A 77 -12.75 -8.86 -6.77
C LEU A 77 -13.25 -7.96 -5.62
N ALA A 78 -13.12 -8.40 -4.37
CA ALA A 78 -13.52 -7.61 -3.19
C ALA A 78 -12.66 -6.34 -3.00
N LYS A 79 -11.38 -6.40 -3.36
CA LYS A 79 -10.48 -5.25 -3.25
C LYS A 79 -10.87 -4.15 -4.22
N TYR A 80 -11.20 -4.48 -5.47
CA TYR A 80 -11.35 -3.47 -6.52
C TYR A 80 -12.78 -3.14 -6.89
N PHE A 81 -13.70 -4.09 -6.77
CA PHE A 81 -15.10 -3.92 -7.19
C PHE A 81 -16.05 -3.86 -6.00
N PHE A 82 -15.80 -4.63 -4.93
CA PHE A 82 -16.78 -4.80 -3.83
C PHE A 82 -16.22 -4.38 -2.47
N THR A 83 -16.12 -3.07 -2.26
CA THR A 83 -15.62 -2.47 -1.01
C THR A 83 -16.38 -2.94 0.24
N SER A 84 -17.68 -3.23 0.11
CA SER A 84 -18.58 -3.72 1.16
C SER A 84 -18.14 -5.10 1.69
N GLN A 85 -17.80 -6.02 0.79
CA GLN A 85 -17.42 -7.41 1.15
C GLN A 85 -15.94 -7.55 1.53
N ARG A 86 -15.12 -6.51 1.31
CA ARG A 86 -13.68 -6.55 1.52
C ARG A 86 -13.27 -7.02 2.92
N ARG A 87 -13.96 -6.55 3.98
CA ARG A 87 -13.63 -6.94 5.37
C ARG A 87 -13.82 -8.45 5.57
N ARG A 88 -14.97 -8.99 5.18
CA ARG A 88 -15.29 -10.42 5.33
C ARG A 88 -14.30 -11.32 4.59
N VAL A 89 -13.94 -10.95 3.37
CA VAL A 89 -12.98 -11.72 2.56
C VAL A 89 -11.56 -11.64 3.16
N LYS A 90 -11.17 -10.46 3.67
CA LYS A 90 -9.89 -10.28 4.37
C LYS A 90 -9.80 -11.18 5.60
N ASP A 91 -10.86 -11.25 6.39
CA ASP A 91 -10.90 -12.08 7.60
C ASP A 91 -10.75 -13.56 7.23
N ALA A 92 -11.48 -14.02 6.20
CA ALA A 92 -11.35 -15.38 5.68
C ALA A 92 -9.93 -15.72 5.18
N ILE A 93 -9.25 -14.79 4.51
CA ILE A 93 -7.84 -14.95 4.09
C ILE A 93 -6.90 -15.00 5.27
N THR A 94 -7.13 -14.17 6.28
CA THR A 94 -6.29 -14.12 7.46
C THR A 94 -6.36 -15.44 8.22
N ILE A 95 -7.57 -15.96 8.44
CA ILE A 95 -7.79 -17.26 9.08
C ILE A 95 -7.14 -18.38 8.26
N PHE A 96 -7.38 -18.42 6.95
CA PHE A 96 -6.79 -19.41 6.06
C PHE A 96 -5.25 -19.39 6.09
N SER A 97 -4.67 -18.18 6.02
CA SER A 97 -3.21 -17.99 6.07
C SER A 97 -2.63 -18.39 7.42
N MET A 98 -3.34 -18.14 8.52
CA MET A 98 -2.94 -18.57 9.85
C MET A 98 -2.88 -20.09 9.95
N VAL A 99 -3.91 -20.79 9.46
CA VAL A 99 -3.96 -22.25 9.45
C VAL A 99 -2.82 -22.81 8.59
N LEU A 100 -2.61 -22.29 7.38
CA LEU A 100 -1.49 -22.71 6.53
C LEU A 100 -0.13 -22.49 7.21
N LEU A 101 0.08 -21.32 7.81
CA LEU A 101 1.32 -21.01 8.52
C LEU A 101 1.55 -21.96 9.69
N LEU A 102 0.51 -22.25 10.48
CA LEU A 102 0.58 -23.19 11.60
C LEU A 102 0.92 -24.61 11.14
N VAL A 103 0.28 -25.08 10.07
CA VAL A 103 0.55 -26.39 9.48
C VAL A 103 2.02 -26.49 9.07
N VAL A 104 2.54 -25.50 8.34
CA VAL A 104 3.96 -25.49 7.93
C VAL A 104 4.88 -25.46 9.14
N LEU A 105 4.56 -24.66 10.17
CA LEU A 105 5.37 -24.59 11.37
C LEU A 105 5.40 -25.94 12.10
N ILE A 106 4.26 -26.62 12.22
CA ILE A 106 4.18 -27.97 12.82
C ILE A 106 5.02 -28.95 12.00
N PHE A 107 4.93 -28.92 10.68
CA PHE A 107 5.75 -29.78 9.81
C PHE A 107 7.24 -29.48 9.97
N ALA A 108 7.63 -28.19 9.98
CA ALA A 108 9.00 -27.76 10.16
C ALA A 108 9.57 -28.18 11.53
N ILE A 109 8.76 -28.18 12.59
CA ILE A 109 9.18 -28.58 13.94
C ILE A 109 9.21 -30.11 14.08
N LYS A 110 8.17 -30.81 13.61
CA LYS A 110 8.00 -32.27 13.80
C LYS A 110 8.97 -33.07 12.94
N SER A 111 9.42 -32.52 11.83
CA SER A 111 10.42 -33.14 10.96
C SER A 111 11.81 -33.07 11.61
N SER A 112 12.02 -33.83 12.68
CA SER A 112 13.34 -34.05 13.29
C SER A 112 14.33 -34.67 12.28
N ASN A 113 13.82 -35.34 11.24
CA ASN A 113 14.57 -35.74 10.07
C ASN A 113 14.16 -34.85 8.89
N LEU A 114 14.84 -33.70 8.72
CA LEU A 114 14.71 -32.81 7.55
C LEU A 114 14.89 -33.53 6.19
N GLU A 115 15.33 -34.79 6.22
CA GLU A 115 15.48 -35.67 5.07
C GLU A 115 14.15 -36.05 4.40
N GLU A 116 13.02 -35.94 5.10
CA GLU A 116 11.70 -36.35 4.60
C GLU A 116 10.87 -35.20 3.99
N ILE A 117 11.24 -33.94 4.24
CA ILE A 117 10.50 -32.80 3.68
C ILE A 117 10.96 -32.53 2.25
N TYR A 118 10.03 -32.63 1.31
CA TYR A 118 10.29 -32.24 -0.06
C TYR A 118 10.35 -30.73 -0.18
N ILE A 119 11.49 -30.24 -0.67
CA ILE A 119 11.75 -28.82 -0.97
C ILE A 119 10.58 -28.16 -1.71
N ILE A 120 9.95 -28.91 -2.63
CA ILE A 120 8.85 -28.45 -3.48
C ILE A 120 7.63 -28.08 -2.64
N GLU A 121 7.30 -28.86 -1.61
CA GLU A 121 6.11 -28.61 -0.78
C GLU A 121 6.28 -27.33 0.03
N LEU A 122 7.45 -27.16 0.66
CA LEU A 122 7.75 -25.95 1.42
C LEU A 122 7.83 -24.71 0.52
N CYS A 123 8.35 -24.87 -0.70
CA CYS A 123 8.36 -23.83 -1.73
C CYS A 123 6.92 -23.44 -2.15
N VAL A 124 6.06 -24.41 -2.44
CA VAL A 124 4.66 -24.18 -2.81
C VAL A 124 3.93 -23.49 -1.67
N VAL A 125 4.02 -23.97 -0.43
CA VAL A 125 3.30 -23.33 0.68
C VAL A 125 3.84 -21.92 0.97
N SER A 126 5.16 -21.70 0.83
CA SER A 126 5.73 -20.35 0.93
C SER A 126 5.18 -19.40 -0.15
N MET A 127 5.04 -19.88 -1.39
CA MET A 127 4.42 -19.12 -2.48
C MET A 127 2.92 -18.86 -2.24
N LEU A 128 2.19 -19.83 -1.67
CA LEU A 128 0.78 -19.66 -1.28
C LEU A 128 0.62 -18.58 -0.22
N LEU A 129 1.47 -18.60 0.81
CA LEU A 129 1.51 -17.55 1.83
C LEU A 129 1.91 -16.20 1.22
N ALA A 130 2.83 -16.17 0.25
CA ALA A 130 3.20 -14.95 -0.47
C ALA A 130 2.01 -14.37 -1.27
N CYS A 131 1.20 -15.21 -1.91
CA CYS A 131 -0.02 -14.79 -2.60
C CYS A 131 -1.01 -14.15 -1.64
N CYS A 132 -1.22 -14.75 -0.46
CA CYS A 132 -2.09 -14.21 0.59
C CYS A 132 -1.57 -12.85 1.11
N ARG A 133 -0.24 -12.65 1.21
CA ARG A 133 0.36 -11.36 1.60
C ARG A 133 0.18 -10.27 0.53
N ALA A 134 0.33 -10.64 -0.74
CA ALA A 134 0.25 -9.70 -1.87
C ALA A 134 -1.13 -9.05 -1.97
N ALA A 135 -2.17 -9.86 -1.76
CA ALA A 135 -3.55 -9.39 -1.63
C ALA A 135 -3.62 -8.19 -0.67
N ASP A 136 -3.10 -8.37 0.53
CA ASP A 136 -3.55 -7.71 1.74
C ASP A 136 -2.97 -6.28 1.96
N SER A 137 -2.14 -5.81 1.02
CA SER A 137 -1.27 -4.61 1.16
C SER A 137 -1.95 -3.23 1.00
N CYS A 138 -3.28 -3.10 0.91
CA CYS A 138 -3.92 -1.84 0.46
C CYS A 138 -5.12 -1.30 1.24
N SER A 139 -5.51 -1.89 2.39
CA SER A 139 -6.62 -1.34 3.17
C SER A 139 -6.15 -0.27 4.17
N GLN A 140 -6.09 0.99 3.74
CA GLN A 140 -5.76 2.15 4.62
C GLN A 140 -6.99 2.91 5.16
N ASN A 141 -8.20 2.35 5.00
CA ASN A 141 -9.44 3.12 5.21
C ASN A 141 -10.34 2.58 6.34
N ALA A 142 -9.90 1.62 7.15
CA ALA A 142 -10.70 1.18 8.30
C ALA A 142 -10.45 2.12 9.49
N LYS A 143 -11.50 2.81 9.92
CA LYS A 143 -11.52 3.79 11.02
C LYS A 143 -11.98 3.20 12.36
N ASP A 144 -12.24 1.91 12.43
CA ASP A 144 -12.81 1.32 13.65
C ASP A 144 -11.69 0.96 14.61
N ALA A 145 -11.74 1.40 15.87
CA ALA A 145 -10.75 1.03 16.89
C ALA A 145 -10.66 -0.51 17.09
N SER A 146 -11.76 -1.24 16.89
CA SER A 146 -11.78 -2.71 16.88
C SER A 146 -10.93 -3.32 15.74
N SER A 147 -10.59 -2.53 14.72
CA SER A 147 -9.71 -2.95 13.62
C SER A 147 -8.23 -2.97 14.00
N LEU A 148 -7.80 -2.32 15.08
CA LEU A 148 -6.38 -2.24 15.42
C LEU A 148 -5.82 -3.61 15.85
N ASN A 149 -6.55 -4.34 16.71
CA ASN A 149 -6.14 -5.70 17.11
C ASN A 149 -6.09 -6.66 15.91
N HIS A 150 -7.08 -6.56 15.03
CA HIS A 150 -7.12 -7.36 13.82
C HIS A 150 -5.96 -7.02 12.87
N ASP A 151 -5.69 -5.73 12.65
CA ASP A 151 -4.57 -5.30 11.82
C ASP A 151 -3.23 -5.71 12.43
N LEU A 152 -3.06 -5.64 13.76
CA LEU A 152 -1.87 -6.12 14.45
C LEU A 152 -1.69 -7.63 14.25
N LEU A 153 -2.74 -8.43 14.43
CA LEU A 153 -2.72 -9.88 14.19
C LEU A 153 -2.30 -10.19 12.74
N VAL A 154 -2.88 -9.50 11.77
CA VAL A 154 -2.50 -9.62 10.36
C VAL A 154 -1.02 -9.29 10.15
N GLN A 155 -0.49 -8.25 10.79
CA GLN A 155 0.94 -7.94 10.68
C GLN A 155 1.84 -9.01 11.30
N ILE A 156 1.44 -9.57 12.45
CA ILE A 156 2.18 -10.66 13.10
C ILE A 156 2.24 -11.88 12.17
N LEU A 157 1.10 -12.26 11.57
CA LEU A 157 1.04 -13.37 10.61
C LEU A 157 1.90 -13.11 9.37
N ARG A 158 1.90 -11.88 8.86
CA ARG A 158 2.77 -11.48 7.74
C ARG A 158 4.25 -11.54 8.10
N LEU A 159 4.62 -11.10 9.30
CA LEU A 159 5.99 -11.19 9.80
C LEU A 159 6.41 -12.66 9.94
N GLY A 160 5.58 -13.51 10.56
CA GLY A 160 5.84 -14.94 10.68
C GLY A 160 6.05 -15.62 9.33
N SER A 161 5.16 -15.36 8.36
CA SER A 161 5.30 -15.87 6.99
C SER A 161 6.56 -15.35 6.29
N LEU A 162 6.92 -14.09 6.48
CA LEU A 162 8.14 -13.51 5.91
C LEU A 162 9.39 -14.15 6.52
N CYS A 163 9.44 -14.29 7.84
CA CYS A 163 10.54 -14.93 8.56
C CYS A 163 10.71 -16.38 8.11
N LEU A 164 9.62 -17.13 7.99
CA LEU A 164 9.64 -18.50 7.48
C LEU A 164 10.16 -18.58 6.03
N ASN A 165 9.72 -17.69 5.15
CA ASN A 165 10.20 -17.65 3.77
C ASN A 165 11.69 -17.27 3.67
N LEU A 166 12.14 -16.31 4.47
CA LEU A 166 13.56 -15.94 4.54
C LEU A 166 14.40 -17.11 5.08
N TRP A 167 13.98 -17.73 6.18
CA TRP A 167 14.66 -18.90 6.72
C TRP A 167 14.73 -20.03 5.69
N PHE A 168 13.61 -20.34 5.03
CA PHE A 168 13.56 -21.38 4.02
C PHE A 168 14.54 -21.09 2.88
N LEU A 169 14.56 -19.88 2.34
CA LEU A 169 15.41 -19.55 1.20
C LEU A 169 16.88 -19.39 1.59
N PHE A 170 17.22 -18.90 2.78
CA PHE A 170 18.62 -18.67 3.17
C PHE A 170 19.27 -19.82 3.91
N SER A 171 18.50 -20.75 4.47
CA SER A 171 19.05 -21.85 5.28
C SER A 171 18.34 -23.17 5.02
N GLY A 172 17.01 -23.16 4.88
CA GLY A 172 16.23 -24.37 4.64
C GLY A 172 16.60 -25.07 3.33
N LEU A 173 16.73 -24.32 2.24
CA LEU A 173 17.04 -24.86 0.92
C LEU A 173 18.46 -25.42 0.84
N ASP A 174 19.41 -24.72 1.49
CA ASP A 174 20.82 -25.14 1.56
C ASP A 174 21.00 -26.41 2.43
N SER A 175 20.14 -26.58 3.45
CA SER A 175 20.16 -27.72 4.36
C SER A 175 19.39 -28.93 3.82
N ALA A 176 18.49 -28.72 2.85
CA ALA A 176 17.70 -29.79 2.28
C ALA A 176 18.58 -30.66 1.38
N LYS A 177 18.55 -31.98 1.60
CA LYS A 177 19.33 -32.92 0.78
C LYS A 177 18.93 -32.77 -0.68
N THR A 178 19.93 -32.63 -1.55
CA THR A 178 19.76 -32.86 -2.99
C THR A 178 19.34 -34.31 -3.18
N SER A 179 18.05 -34.56 -3.32
CA SER A 179 17.59 -35.82 -3.89
C SER A 179 18.23 -35.97 -5.27
N ARG A 180 18.64 -37.19 -5.65
CA ARG A 180 19.17 -37.48 -6.99
C ARG A 180 18.21 -37.07 -8.11
N CYS A 181 16.92 -36.95 -7.79
CA CYS A 181 15.96 -36.16 -8.54
C CYS A 181 16.08 -34.69 -8.15
N SER A 182 16.96 -33.96 -8.84
CA SER A 182 17.07 -32.50 -8.68
C SER A 182 15.70 -31.86 -8.94
N ALA A 183 15.24 -31.03 -7.99
CA ALA A 183 14.00 -30.28 -8.11
C ALA A 183 14.20 -29.21 -9.19
N LYS A 184 13.50 -29.37 -10.31
CA LYS A 184 13.61 -28.43 -11.43
C LYS A 184 12.48 -27.42 -11.30
N ALA A 185 12.83 -26.15 -11.18
CA ALA A 185 11.88 -25.07 -11.33
C ALA A 185 11.75 -24.72 -12.81
N SER A 186 10.53 -24.41 -13.26
CA SER A 186 10.34 -23.81 -14.57
C SER A 186 9.63 -22.48 -14.40
N LEU A 187 10.31 -21.43 -14.85
CA LEU A 187 9.74 -20.08 -14.98
C LEU A 187 9.43 -19.84 -16.45
N PHE A 188 10.48 -19.74 -17.25
CA PHE A 188 10.45 -19.73 -18.73
C PHE A 188 11.45 -20.75 -19.31
N PHE A 189 12.45 -21.12 -18.50
CA PHE A 189 13.45 -22.13 -18.78
C PHE A 189 13.46 -23.12 -17.63
N LYS A 190 13.90 -24.34 -17.90
CA LYS A 190 14.11 -25.36 -16.88
C LYS A 190 15.41 -25.00 -16.14
N VAL A 191 15.27 -24.51 -14.91
CA VAL A 191 16.40 -24.09 -14.07
C VAL A 191 16.42 -24.98 -12.83
N ASP A 192 17.62 -25.40 -12.42
CA ASP A 192 17.76 -26.10 -11.13
C ASP A 192 17.35 -25.14 -10.00
N MET A 193 16.55 -25.63 -9.03
CA MET A 193 16.17 -24.80 -7.89
C MET A 193 17.36 -24.33 -7.06
N GLN A 194 18.50 -25.03 -7.14
CA GLN A 194 19.71 -24.69 -6.38
C GLN A 194 20.64 -23.69 -7.06
N ASP A 195 20.47 -23.44 -8.36
CA ASP A 195 21.32 -22.53 -9.11
C ASP A 195 20.72 -21.10 -9.08
N SER A 196 20.64 -20.44 -10.24
CA SER A 196 20.21 -19.04 -10.36
C SER A 196 18.81 -18.78 -9.81
N PHE A 197 17.92 -19.78 -9.77
CA PHE A 197 16.62 -19.64 -9.15
C PHE A 197 16.72 -19.30 -7.66
N HIS A 198 17.65 -19.94 -6.95
CA HIS A 198 17.87 -19.71 -5.53
C HIS A 198 18.29 -18.27 -5.25
N ASP A 199 19.27 -17.77 -6.00
CA ASP A 199 19.79 -16.41 -5.87
C ASP A 199 18.71 -15.36 -6.17
N ILE A 200 17.91 -15.59 -7.21
CA ILE A 200 16.78 -14.71 -7.57
C ILE A 200 15.77 -14.70 -6.42
N MET A 201 15.39 -15.85 -5.89
CA MET A 201 14.40 -15.93 -4.82
C MET A 201 14.91 -15.35 -3.49
N LYS A 202 16.20 -15.50 -3.17
CA LYS A 202 16.88 -14.82 -2.06
C LYS A 202 16.76 -13.30 -2.22
N ALA A 203 17.10 -12.76 -3.41
CA ALA A 203 17.00 -11.33 -3.70
C ALA A 203 15.55 -10.81 -3.61
N VAL A 204 14.59 -11.51 -4.21
CA VAL A 204 13.15 -11.15 -4.15
C VAL A 204 12.64 -11.15 -2.70
N SER A 205 13.03 -12.14 -1.91
CA SER A 205 12.60 -12.24 -0.51
C SER A 205 13.25 -11.18 0.38
N PHE A 206 14.50 -10.82 0.12
CA PHE A 206 15.16 -9.69 0.77
C PHE A 206 14.45 -8.35 0.44
N LEU A 207 14.11 -8.11 -0.83
CA LEU A 207 13.31 -6.94 -1.22
C LEU A 207 11.92 -6.95 -0.56
N SER A 208 11.28 -8.12 -0.45
CA SER A 208 10.03 -8.27 0.29
C SER A 208 10.21 -7.93 1.78
N ALA A 209 11.35 -8.25 2.39
CA ALA A 209 11.64 -7.91 3.78
C ALA A 209 11.82 -6.40 3.97
N ILE A 210 12.57 -5.74 3.08
CA ILE A 210 12.70 -4.27 3.07
C ILE A 210 11.32 -3.62 2.94
N LYS A 211 10.48 -4.11 2.02
CA LYS A 211 9.10 -3.63 1.84
C LYS A 211 8.31 -3.73 3.14
N PHE A 212 8.44 -4.85 3.84
CA PHE A 212 7.71 -5.12 5.07
C PHE A 212 8.18 -4.22 6.21
N ILE A 213 9.49 -4.06 6.41
CA ILE A 213 10.07 -3.14 7.40
C ILE A 213 9.58 -1.71 7.13
N HIS A 214 9.64 -1.29 5.87
CA HIS A 214 9.13 0.02 5.48
C HIS A 214 7.62 0.17 5.75
N MET A 215 6.82 -0.87 5.51
CA MET A 215 5.39 -0.87 5.84
C MET A 215 5.16 -0.78 7.35
N LEU A 216 5.89 -1.54 8.17
CA LEU A 216 5.84 -1.45 9.63
C LEU A 216 6.18 -0.04 10.11
N TRP A 217 7.22 0.56 9.53
CA TRP A 217 7.58 1.95 9.81
C TRP A 217 6.38 2.89 9.58
N TRP A 218 5.67 2.77 8.46
CA TRP A 218 4.46 3.58 8.21
C TRP A 218 3.32 3.28 9.18
N LEU A 219 3.17 2.04 9.61
CA LEU A 219 2.16 1.67 10.62
C LEU A 219 2.49 2.31 11.96
N THR A 220 3.75 2.29 12.39
CA THR A 220 4.20 2.98 13.60
C THR A 220 3.96 4.48 13.50
N LEU A 221 4.29 5.11 12.36
CA LEU A 221 3.99 6.53 12.13
C LEU A 221 2.49 6.81 12.19
N ARG A 222 1.65 5.90 11.67
CA ARG A 222 0.19 6.02 11.73
C ARG A 222 -0.30 6.00 13.18
N ILE A 223 0.03 4.95 13.94
CA ILE A 223 -0.39 4.80 15.34
C ILE A 223 0.03 6.03 16.14
N TRP A 224 1.29 6.44 15.98
CA TRP A 224 1.83 7.62 16.66
C TRP A 224 1.14 8.94 16.28
N SER A 225 0.64 9.04 15.05
CA SER A 225 -0.14 10.20 14.60
C SER A 225 -1.59 10.17 15.06
N GLU A 226 -2.22 8.99 15.16
CA GLU A 226 -3.64 8.85 15.49
C GLU A 226 -3.91 9.04 16.99
N GLU A 227 -3.04 8.54 17.88
CA GLU A 227 -3.22 8.68 19.34
C GLU A 227 -3.39 10.14 19.81
N ASP A 228 -2.65 11.10 19.22
CA ASP A 228 -2.81 12.53 19.57
C ASP A 228 -4.15 13.09 19.12
N ILE A 229 -4.58 12.64 17.95
CA ILE A 229 -5.73 13.21 17.26
C ILE A 229 -6.97 12.78 18.03
N GLU A 230 -7.06 11.52 18.43
CA GLU A 230 -8.22 11.03 19.21
C GLU A 230 -8.33 11.76 20.55
N MET A 231 -7.24 11.86 21.32
CA MET A 231 -7.23 12.61 22.59
C MET A 231 -7.70 14.05 22.44
N LYS A 232 -7.32 14.73 21.34
CA LYS A 232 -7.69 16.14 21.10
C LYS A 232 -9.04 16.30 20.42
N MET A 233 -9.46 15.35 19.59
CA MET A 233 -10.78 15.33 18.98
C MET A 233 -11.85 15.08 20.02
N ASP A 234 -11.62 14.22 21.01
CA ASP A 234 -12.54 14.04 22.14
C ASP A 234 -12.69 15.34 22.95
N ALA A 235 -11.59 16.07 23.14
CA ALA A 235 -11.64 17.39 23.77
C ALA A 235 -12.39 18.41 22.89
N GLY A 236 -12.15 18.40 21.58
CA GLY A 236 -12.83 19.25 20.60
C GLY A 236 -14.32 18.95 20.47
N GLU A 237 -14.72 17.68 20.51
CA GLU A 237 -16.11 17.25 20.46
C GLU A 237 -16.85 17.67 21.73
N LYS A 238 -16.22 17.53 22.90
CA LYS A 238 -16.77 18.06 24.16
C LYS A 238 -17.01 19.56 24.06
N LEU A 239 -16.04 20.32 23.53
CA LEU A 239 -16.18 21.76 23.30
C LEU A 239 -17.29 22.08 22.29
N PHE A 240 -17.37 21.31 21.20
CA PHE A 240 -18.40 21.47 20.18
C PHE A 240 -19.81 21.22 20.74
N LYS A 241 -20.01 20.13 21.49
CA LYS A 241 -21.28 19.81 22.16
C LYS A 241 -21.68 20.86 23.19
N ILE A 242 -20.71 21.36 23.98
CA ILE A 242 -20.95 22.48 24.90
C ILE A 242 -21.42 23.72 24.13
N SER A 243 -20.79 24.03 22.99
CA SER A 243 -21.20 25.19 22.18
C SER A 243 -22.59 25.02 21.55
N GLN A 244 -22.95 23.82 21.08
CA GLN A 244 -24.27 23.55 20.53
C GLN A 244 -25.36 23.63 21.60
N GLY A 245 -25.07 23.15 22.81
CA GLY A 245 -25.96 23.31 23.96
C GLY A 245 -26.19 24.77 24.32
N LEU A 246 -25.14 25.59 24.28
CA LEU A 246 -25.20 27.03 24.56
C LEU A 246 -25.98 27.82 23.49
N HIS A 247 -26.02 27.33 22.24
CA HIS A 247 -26.71 28.04 21.15
C HIS A 247 -28.25 27.97 21.24
N ASN A 248 -28.80 27.08 22.07
CA ASN A 248 -30.24 27.04 22.37
C ASN A 248 -30.67 28.12 23.38
N GLU A 249 -29.73 28.77 24.06
CA GLU A 249 -30.01 29.93 24.92
C GLU A 249 -29.68 31.24 24.16
N ARG A 250 -30.56 32.23 24.29
CA ARG A 250 -30.69 33.41 23.39
C ARG A 250 -29.38 34.08 22.95
N PRO A 251 -29.35 34.65 21.72
CA PRO A 251 -28.15 35.26 21.14
C PRO A 251 -27.83 36.60 21.81
N GLN A 252 -27.08 36.58 22.91
CA GLN A 252 -26.30 37.74 23.31
C GLN A 252 -25.00 37.76 22.52
N ARG A 253 -24.83 38.81 21.73
CA ARG A 253 -23.65 39.13 20.92
C ARG A 253 -22.40 39.26 21.81
N SER A 254 -21.78 38.15 22.17
CA SER A 254 -20.41 38.13 22.68
C SER A 254 -19.46 38.06 21.50
N ALA A 255 -18.53 39.00 21.42
CA ALA A 255 -17.63 39.24 20.28
C ALA A 255 -16.51 38.20 20.11
N TYR A 256 -16.55 37.07 20.84
CA TYR A 256 -15.55 36.02 20.76
C TYR A 256 -16.22 34.69 20.41
N ASP A 257 -16.09 34.28 19.16
CA ASP A 257 -16.56 32.98 18.71
C ASP A 257 -15.41 31.96 18.89
N PRO A 258 -15.45 31.09 19.91
CA PRO A 258 -14.39 30.10 20.14
C PRO A 258 -14.18 29.15 18.96
N HIS A 259 -15.16 29.01 18.05
CA HIS A 259 -15.00 28.24 16.81
C HIS A 259 -14.01 28.88 15.83
N SER A 260 -13.89 30.22 15.85
CA SER A 260 -12.99 30.91 14.94
C SER A 260 -11.53 30.57 15.24
N ALA A 261 -11.15 30.39 16.51
CA ALA A 261 -9.79 30.02 16.91
C ALA A 261 -9.42 28.59 16.46
N LEU A 262 -10.36 27.65 16.55
CA LEU A 262 -10.18 26.28 16.07
C LEU A 262 -9.98 26.25 14.55
N PHE A 263 -10.88 26.89 13.80
CA PHE A 263 -10.80 26.93 12.34
C PHE A 263 -9.61 27.74 11.84
N GLU A 264 -9.19 28.78 12.56
CA GLU A 264 -7.96 29.51 12.27
C GLU A 264 -6.72 28.61 12.42
N GLN A 265 -6.66 27.78 13.47
CA GLN A 265 -5.59 26.79 13.61
C GLN A 265 -5.59 25.79 12.44
N ILE A 266 -6.76 25.26 12.07
CA ILE A 266 -6.90 24.35 10.91
C ILE A 266 -6.45 25.04 9.61
N SER A 267 -6.82 26.30 9.41
CA SER A 267 -6.39 27.13 8.26
C SER A 267 -4.87 27.32 8.23
N ARG A 268 -4.25 27.59 9.39
CA ARG A 268 -2.78 27.66 9.51
C ARG A 268 -2.13 26.31 9.17
N GLY A 269 -2.75 25.20 9.61
CA GLY A 269 -2.37 23.84 9.23
C GLY A 269 -2.45 23.60 7.72
N ASP A 270 -3.55 23.98 7.07
CA ASP A 270 -3.72 23.89 5.61
C ASP A 270 -2.66 24.71 4.87
N THR A 271 -2.42 25.94 5.30
CA THR A 271 -1.40 26.83 4.73
C THR A 271 0.00 26.21 4.84
N PHE A 272 0.35 25.66 6.00
CA PHE A 272 1.61 24.94 6.18
C PHE A 272 1.74 23.74 5.24
N LEU A 273 0.67 22.92 5.11
CA LEU A 273 0.66 21.80 4.16
C LEU A 273 0.84 22.29 2.71
N GLN A 274 0.18 23.38 2.33
CA GLN A 274 0.31 23.98 1.00
C GLN A 274 1.75 24.43 0.73
N GLN A 275 2.41 25.08 1.70
CA GLN A 275 3.82 25.46 1.60
C GLN A 275 4.73 24.24 1.44
N CYS A 276 4.52 23.19 2.25
CA CYS A 276 5.25 21.94 2.12
C CYS A 276 5.03 21.30 0.74
N ILE A 277 3.79 21.19 0.27
CA ILE A 277 3.46 20.57 -1.04
C ILE A 277 4.02 21.40 -2.21
N ALA A 278 4.02 22.72 -2.08
CA ALA A 278 4.56 23.65 -3.05
C ALA A 278 6.09 23.64 -3.10
N ALA A 279 6.78 23.13 -2.06
CA ALA A 279 8.22 22.99 -2.05
C ALA A 279 8.69 22.12 -3.24
N ARG A 280 9.44 22.74 -4.14
CA ARG A 280 9.99 22.14 -5.36
C ARG A 280 11.45 22.54 -5.50
N SER A 281 12.23 21.72 -6.22
CA SER A 281 13.57 22.11 -6.65
C SER A 281 13.49 23.38 -7.52
N SER A 282 14.57 24.16 -7.58
CA SER A 282 14.70 25.16 -8.66
C SER A 282 14.46 24.48 -10.01
N GLN A 283 13.75 25.17 -10.91
CA GLN A 283 13.27 24.61 -12.19
C GLN A 283 14.39 23.97 -13.03
N THR A 284 15.63 24.46 -12.87
CA THR A 284 16.80 24.01 -13.62
C THR A 284 17.19 22.56 -13.31
N ALA A 285 17.16 22.14 -12.05
CA ALA A 285 17.49 20.77 -11.66
C ALA A 285 16.42 19.77 -12.11
N SER A 286 15.15 20.17 -12.09
CA SER A 286 14.04 19.30 -12.50
C SER A 286 14.11 18.92 -13.97
N ARG A 287 14.58 19.80 -14.87
CA ARG A 287 14.64 19.50 -16.31
C ARG A 287 15.64 18.41 -16.63
N MET A 288 16.81 18.42 -15.98
CA MET A 288 17.87 17.45 -16.28
C MET A 288 17.53 16.05 -15.78
N THR A 289 16.94 15.92 -14.58
CA THR A 289 16.54 14.62 -14.03
C THR A 289 15.30 14.05 -14.73
N LEU A 290 14.37 14.90 -15.19
CA LEU A 290 13.20 14.46 -15.94
C LEU A 290 13.61 13.81 -17.27
N HIS A 291 14.54 14.42 -18.02
CA HIS A 291 14.95 13.91 -19.33
C HIS A 291 15.59 12.51 -19.30
N ILE A 292 16.30 12.16 -18.23
CA ILE A 292 16.96 10.84 -18.12
C ILE A 292 15.96 9.73 -17.75
N MET A 293 14.85 10.06 -17.10
CA MET A 293 13.93 9.05 -16.53
C MET A 293 12.49 9.07 -17.07
N GLN A 294 12.11 10.10 -17.83
CA GLN A 294 10.81 10.20 -18.51
C GLN A 294 10.49 8.99 -19.42
N PRO A 295 11.47 8.33 -20.10
CA PRO A 295 11.19 7.13 -20.88
C PRO A 295 10.71 5.92 -20.05
N CYS A 296 11.12 5.82 -18.78
CA CYS A 296 10.87 4.64 -17.95
C CYS A 296 9.55 4.71 -17.16
N CYS A 297 8.97 5.90 -16.97
CA CYS A 297 7.80 6.07 -16.11
C CYS A 297 6.49 6.36 -16.84
N GLY A 298 6.48 6.53 -18.18
CA GLY A 298 5.26 6.70 -18.97
C GLY A 298 4.34 7.84 -18.51
N VAL A 299 4.85 8.76 -17.68
CA VAL A 299 4.14 9.98 -17.29
C VAL A 299 4.33 10.98 -18.42
N ASN A 300 3.59 10.77 -19.50
CA ASN A 300 3.34 11.83 -20.47
C ASN A 300 2.44 12.88 -19.80
N ASP A 301 3.05 13.81 -19.09
CA ASP A 301 2.43 15.09 -18.69
C ASP A 301 2.06 15.97 -19.91
N GLY A 302 2.29 15.47 -21.14
CA GLY A 302 1.97 16.12 -22.41
C GLY A 302 1.04 15.33 -23.33
N THR A 303 0.31 14.31 -22.84
CA THR A 303 -0.79 13.78 -23.66
C THR A 303 -1.89 14.82 -23.63
N GLU A 304 -2.24 15.37 -24.79
CA GLU A 304 -3.37 16.26 -25.02
C GLU A 304 -4.60 15.75 -24.27
N ALA A 305 -4.83 16.28 -23.07
CA ALA A 305 -6.13 16.21 -22.47
C ALA A 305 -7.06 16.87 -23.49
N SER A 306 -8.03 16.09 -23.98
CA SER A 306 -9.21 16.58 -24.70
C SER A 306 -9.52 18.00 -24.22
N GLY A 307 -9.67 18.95 -25.15
CA GLY A 307 -9.82 20.38 -24.83
C GLY A 307 -10.88 20.69 -23.78
N GLU A 308 -11.82 19.76 -23.57
CA GLU A 308 -12.85 19.81 -22.53
C GLU A 308 -12.32 19.61 -21.10
N GLU A 309 -11.35 18.73 -20.89
CA GLU A 309 -10.80 18.46 -19.56
C GLU A 309 -9.78 19.55 -19.16
N ARG A 310 -9.04 20.09 -20.14
CA ARG A 310 -8.24 21.31 -19.95
C ARG A 310 -9.13 22.51 -19.64
N GLY A 311 -10.29 22.63 -20.28
CA GLY A 311 -11.31 23.64 -19.98
C GLY A 311 -11.87 23.51 -18.56
N ARG A 312 -12.25 22.30 -18.11
CA ARG A 312 -12.70 22.08 -16.72
C ARG A 312 -11.61 22.33 -15.69
N GLN A 313 -10.37 21.92 -15.97
CA GLN A 313 -9.26 22.09 -15.04
C GLN A 313 -8.80 23.55 -14.98
N GLN A 314 -8.84 24.28 -16.11
CA GLN A 314 -8.64 25.74 -16.17
C GLN A 314 -9.81 26.50 -15.51
N HIS A 315 -11.05 26.05 -15.66
CA HIS A 315 -12.21 26.69 -15.03
C HIS A 315 -12.23 26.45 -13.51
N LEU A 316 -11.80 25.28 -13.03
CA LEU A 316 -11.59 25.01 -11.59
C LEU A 316 -10.39 25.78 -11.04
N THR A 317 -9.30 25.97 -11.80
CA THR A 317 -8.17 26.82 -11.38
C THR A 317 -8.44 28.32 -11.54
N MET A 318 -9.39 28.74 -12.39
CA MET A 318 -9.83 30.14 -12.48
C MET A 318 -10.87 30.50 -11.42
N LYS A 319 -11.80 29.60 -11.06
CA LYS A 319 -12.71 29.81 -9.91
C LYS A 319 -11.98 29.72 -8.57
N ASN A 320 -10.96 28.86 -8.48
CA ASN A 320 -10.01 28.84 -7.37
C ASN A 320 -8.70 29.53 -7.78
N LYS A 321 -8.78 30.75 -8.35
CA LYS A 321 -7.66 31.69 -8.25
C LYS A 321 -7.54 32.00 -6.76
N LEU A 322 -6.87 31.10 -6.05
CA LEU A 322 -6.45 31.31 -4.68
C LEU A 322 -5.82 32.70 -4.70
N PRO A 323 -6.28 33.66 -3.86
CA PRO A 323 -5.63 34.96 -3.78
C PRO A 323 -4.15 34.64 -3.67
N ALA A 324 -3.34 35.23 -4.57
CA ALA A 324 -1.90 35.01 -4.58
C ALA A 324 -1.50 35.16 -3.11
N ILE A 325 -1.20 34.03 -2.46
CA ILE A 325 -0.90 34.06 -1.04
C ILE A 325 0.31 34.97 -1.06
N GLU A 326 0.12 36.17 -0.51
CA GLU A 326 1.15 37.14 -0.26
C GLU A 326 1.96 36.51 0.86
N ASN A 327 2.63 35.42 0.49
CA ASN A 327 3.65 34.77 1.25
C ASN A 327 4.62 35.92 1.41
N SER A 328 4.66 36.56 2.58
CA SER A 328 5.86 37.26 2.99
C SER A 328 6.98 36.28 2.67
N PRO A 329 7.79 36.53 1.63
CA PRO A 329 8.75 35.55 1.21
C PRO A 329 9.65 35.36 2.42
N LEU A 330 9.71 34.13 2.96
CA LEU A 330 10.82 33.72 3.80
C LEU A 330 12.05 34.09 2.98
N ASN A 331 12.71 35.21 3.33
CA ASN A 331 13.78 35.86 2.61
C ASN A 331 13.86 35.54 1.10
N PRO A 332 13.36 36.41 0.20
CA PRO A 332 13.40 36.16 -1.25
C PRO A 332 14.84 36.02 -1.79
N THR A 333 15.85 36.28 -0.96
CA THR A 333 17.28 36.13 -1.22
C THR A 333 17.83 34.73 -0.91
N ALA A 334 17.08 33.87 -0.21
CA ALA A 334 17.56 32.53 0.14
C ALA A 334 17.49 31.61 -1.09
N THR A 335 18.66 31.19 -1.59
CA THR A 335 18.74 30.18 -2.65
C THR A 335 18.12 28.87 -2.16
N PRO A 336 17.26 28.21 -2.97
CA PRO A 336 16.64 26.97 -2.56
C PRO A 336 17.71 25.89 -2.31
N PRO A 337 17.56 25.06 -1.26
CA PRO A 337 18.54 24.04 -0.92
C PRO A 337 18.68 23.02 -2.06
N SER A 338 19.88 22.47 -2.23
CA SER A 338 20.10 21.39 -3.18
C SER A 338 19.32 20.12 -2.79
N TYR A 339 19.03 19.23 -3.75
CA TYR A 339 18.39 17.94 -3.47
C TYR A 339 19.20 17.12 -2.46
N ALA A 340 20.52 17.05 -2.64
CA ALA A 340 21.43 16.33 -1.76
C ALA A 340 21.37 16.88 -0.33
N THR A 341 21.33 18.20 -0.15
CA THR A 341 21.15 18.84 1.16
C THR A 341 19.84 18.40 1.82
N CYS A 342 18.73 18.38 1.06
CA CYS A 342 17.44 17.95 1.57
C CYS A 342 17.43 16.47 1.97
N VAL A 343 18.03 15.60 1.16
CA VAL A 343 18.16 14.16 1.45
C VAL A 343 19.04 13.93 2.67
N LEU A 344 20.19 14.60 2.77
CA LEU A 344 21.09 14.47 3.93
C LEU A 344 20.42 14.94 5.22
N ALA A 345 19.67 16.05 5.18
CA ALA A 345 18.90 16.52 6.33
C ALA A 345 17.84 15.50 6.77
N TYR A 346 17.11 14.93 5.80
CA TYR A 346 16.13 13.88 6.06
C TYR A 346 16.78 12.60 6.64
N CYS A 347 17.84 12.10 6.01
CA CYS A 347 18.59 10.93 6.50
C CYS A 347 19.16 11.18 7.89
N LYS A 348 19.70 12.37 8.17
CA LYS A 348 20.18 12.75 9.50
C LYS A 348 19.06 12.71 10.53
N ALA A 349 17.88 13.26 10.22
CA ALA A 349 16.72 13.23 11.11
C ALA A 349 16.25 11.79 11.41
N LEU A 350 16.25 10.92 10.39
CA LEU A 350 15.93 9.49 10.55
C LEU A 350 16.97 8.74 11.37
N CYS A 351 18.26 8.83 11.01
CA CYS A 351 19.34 8.09 11.68
C CYS A 351 19.53 8.52 13.13
N THR A 352 19.21 9.77 13.47
CA THR A 352 19.26 10.26 14.86
C THR A 352 17.99 9.96 15.65
N LEU A 353 16.96 9.37 15.03
CA LEU A 353 15.62 9.17 15.62
C LEU A 353 15.00 10.47 16.17
N ARG A 354 15.44 11.63 15.67
CA ARG A 354 14.97 12.96 16.06
C ARG A 354 14.03 13.56 15.01
N LEU A 355 13.18 12.73 14.40
CA LEU A 355 12.19 13.19 13.43
C LEU A 355 11.08 13.96 14.18
N PRO A 356 10.89 15.28 13.95
CA PRO A 356 9.85 16.03 14.62
C PRO A 356 8.46 15.47 14.28
N ARG A 357 7.53 15.50 15.24
CA ARG A 357 6.19 14.93 15.08
C ARG A 357 5.42 15.44 13.88
N ARG A 358 5.41 16.76 13.68
CA ARG A 358 4.84 17.39 12.48
C ARG A 358 5.35 16.80 11.16
N VAL A 359 6.63 16.40 11.10
CA VAL A 359 7.23 15.84 9.87
C VAL A 359 6.68 14.44 9.63
N ALA A 360 6.54 13.62 10.69
CA ALA A 360 5.89 12.32 10.57
C ALA A 360 4.42 12.43 10.16
N ILE A 361 3.66 13.35 10.78
CA ILE A 361 2.26 13.61 10.44
C ILE A 361 2.16 14.02 8.96
N LEU A 362 2.98 15.00 8.55
CA LEU A 362 3.06 15.43 7.16
C LEU A 362 3.39 14.26 6.23
N MET A 363 4.43 13.49 6.53
CA MET A 363 4.84 12.34 5.72
C MET A 363 3.71 11.31 5.60
N TYR A 364 3.05 10.98 6.71
CA TYR A 364 1.93 10.04 6.75
C TYR A 364 0.80 10.53 5.84
N HIS A 365 0.37 11.78 6.01
CA HIS A 365 -0.73 12.31 5.23
C HIS A 365 -0.38 12.59 3.77
N LEU A 366 0.83 13.02 3.44
CA LEU A 366 1.27 13.16 2.05
C LEU A 366 1.33 11.79 1.36
N ASN A 367 1.74 10.75 2.07
CA ASN A 367 1.71 9.40 1.54
C ASN A 367 0.26 8.89 1.37
N ALA A 368 -0.60 9.11 2.36
CA ALA A 368 -2.00 8.70 2.36
C ALA A 368 -2.84 9.44 1.30
N SER A 369 -2.60 10.73 1.09
CA SER A 369 -3.17 11.54 0.00
C SER A 369 -2.51 11.27 -1.36
N ARG A 370 -1.48 10.43 -1.40
CA ARG A 370 -0.70 10.09 -2.60
C ARG A 370 -0.07 11.32 -3.29
N GLN A 371 0.18 12.38 -2.53
CA GLN A 371 0.87 13.59 -2.97
C GLN A 371 2.39 13.51 -2.76
N LEU A 372 2.85 12.54 -1.97
CA LEU A 372 4.27 12.24 -1.79
C LEU A 372 4.85 11.63 -3.08
N SER A 373 5.53 12.45 -3.88
CA SER A 373 6.35 11.98 -5.00
C SER A 373 7.78 11.76 -4.52
N ILE A 374 8.46 10.72 -4.99
CA ILE A 374 9.86 10.38 -4.61
C ILE A 374 10.79 11.58 -4.82
N TRP A 375 10.57 12.33 -5.91
CA TRP A 375 11.43 13.44 -6.30
C TRP A 375 11.17 14.72 -5.51
N ARG A 376 9.92 14.96 -5.09
CA ARG A 376 9.58 16.15 -4.28
C ARG A 376 9.71 15.88 -2.79
N SER A 377 9.62 14.63 -2.35
CA SER A 377 9.54 14.30 -0.92
C SER A 377 10.70 14.86 -0.09
N PRO A 378 11.98 14.86 -0.54
CA PRO A 378 13.04 15.45 0.26
C PRO A 378 12.85 16.95 0.48
N TYR A 379 12.36 17.69 -0.51
CA TYR A 379 12.07 19.12 -0.38
C TYR A 379 10.90 19.36 0.58
N GLN A 380 9.81 18.62 0.41
CA GLN A 380 8.61 18.74 1.27
C GLN A 380 8.95 18.46 2.74
N ILE A 381 9.76 17.41 2.98
CA ILE A 381 10.24 17.03 4.31
C ILE A 381 11.22 18.07 4.85
N HIS A 382 12.14 18.58 4.02
CA HIS A 382 13.09 19.60 4.42
C HIS A 382 12.39 20.91 4.84
N THR A 383 11.40 21.36 4.07
CA THR A 383 10.57 22.53 4.44
C THR A 383 9.84 22.31 5.76
N ALA A 384 9.40 21.09 6.06
CA ALA A 384 8.75 20.77 7.33
C ALA A 384 9.72 20.64 8.51
N LEU A 385 10.98 20.26 8.23
CA LEU A 385 12.06 20.22 9.21
C LEU A 385 12.50 21.64 9.60
N GLN A 386 12.51 22.57 8.64
CA GLN A 386 12.72 23.98 8.93
C GLN A 386 11.60 24.47 9.86
N LYS A 387 11.98 25.21 10.91
CA LYS A 387 11.04 25.78 11.88
C LYS A 387 10.48 27.09 11.29
N PRO A 388 9.21 27.18 10.88
CA PRO A 388 8.60 28.50 10.73
C PRO A 388 8.43 29.13 12.11
N ASP A 389 8.56 30.45 12.20
CA ASP A 389 8.41 31.20 13.46
C ASP A 389 7.00 31.07 14.06
N HIS A 390 6.02 30.70 13.24
CA HIS A 390 4.61 30.54 13.61
C HIS A 390 4.15 29.13 13.23
N GLN A 391 4.49 28.14 14.05
CA GLN A 391 4.14 26.74 13.79
C GLN A 391 2.67 26.48 14.11
N PRO A 392 1.88 25.93 13.16
CA PRO A 392 0.58 25.40 13.49
C PRO A 392 0.74 24.21 14.44
N SER A 393 -0.27 23.99 15.26
CA SER A 393 -0.32 22.82 16.15
C SER A 393 -0.38 21.51 15.34
N ASP A 394 0.24 20.45 15.87
CA ASP A 394 0.33 19.14 15.21
C ASP A 394 -1.04 18.56 14.82
N TRP A 395 -2.06 18.74 15.67
CA TRP A 395 -3.42 18.28 15.41
C TRP A 395 -4.09 19.06 14.27
N ALA A 396 -3.80 20.37 14.15
CA ALA A 396 -4.36 21.19 13.09
C ALA A 396 -3.78 20.80 11.73
N ILE A 397 -2.48 20.47 11.68
CA ILE A 397 -1.85 19.88 10.49
C ILE A 397 -2.53 18.55 10.13
N ALA A 398 -2.77 17.68 11.12
CA ALA A 398 -3.39 16.39 10.86
C ALA A 398 -4.84 16.51 10.35
N ILE A 399 -5.67 17.38 10.95
CA ILE A 399 -7.05 17.64 10.50
C ILE A 399 -7.05 18.24 9.09
N ALA A 400 -6.23 19.28 8.85
CA ALA A 400 -6.11 19.88 7.53
C ALA A 400 -5.68 18.85 6.48
N ALA A 401 -4.81 17.92 6.83
CA ALA A 401 -4.36 16.89 5.92
C ALA A 401 -5.44 15.81 5.66
N ARG A 402 -6.29 15.51 6.64
CA ARG A 402 -7.50 14.68 6.44
C ARG A 402 -8.51 15.36 5.52
N ILE A 403 -8.76 16.65 5.72
CA ILE A 403 -9.62 17.49 4.88
C ILE A 403 -9.15 17.44 3.41
N ARG A 404 -7.86 17.72 3.17
CA ARG A 404 -7.30 17.65 1.81
C ARG A 404 -7.31 16.26 1.20
N ARG A 405 -7.19 15.21 2.02
CA ARG A 405 -7.32 13.83 1.54
C ARG A 405 -8.74 13.53 1.10
N ALA A 406 -9.76 14.09 1.78
CA ALA A 406 -11.16 13.97 1.39
C ALA A 406 -11.47 14.75 0.09
N GLU A 407 -10.80 15.89 -0.13
CA GLU A 407 -10.93 16.69 -1.37
C GLU A 407 -10.18 16.09 -2.57
N ALA A 408 -9.12 15.31 -2.33
CA ALA A 408 -8.25 14.83 -3.39
C ALA A 408 -9.05 13.98 -4.40
N PRO A 409 -9.12 14.37 -5.68
CA PRO A 409 -9.90 13.63 -6.66
C PRO A 409 -9.39 12.20 -6.73
N HIS A 410 -10.32 11.25 -6.66
CA HIS A 410 -10.01 9.84 -6.90
C HIS A 410 -9.53 9.69 -8.33
N SER A 411 -8.21 9.59 -8.50
CA SER A 411 -7.60 9.35 -9.79
C SER A 411 -7.90 7.92 -10.24
N GLU A 412 -8.96 7.76 -11.04
CA GLU A 412 -9.36 6.47 -11.63
C GLU A 412 -8.22 5.82 -12.40
N ARG A 413 -7.42 6.63 -13.13
CA ARG A 413 -6.26 6.15 -13.89
C ARG A 413 -5.27 5.40 -12.99
N LYS A 414 -4.98 5.92 -11.79
CA LYS A 414 -4.08 5.27 -10.83
C LYS A 414 -4.67 3.96 -10.30
N LEU A 415 -5.98 3.92 -10.07
CA LEU A 415 -6.66 2.71 -9.64
C LEU A 415 -6.56 1.61 -10.71
N LYS A 416 -6.82 1.95 -11.98
CA LYS A 416 -6.71 1.02 -13.13
C LYS A 416 -5.29 0.47 -13.33
N TRP A 417 -4.27 1.31 -13.17
CA TRP A 417 -2.87 0.85 -13.23
C TRP A 417 -2.50 -0.09 -12.07
N GLN A 418 -2.90 0.26 -10.84
CA GLN A 418 -2.65 -0.61 -9.70
C GLN A 418 -3.38 -1.95 -9.83
N LEU A 419 -4.61 -1.92 -10.36
CA LEU A 419 -5.40 -3.11 -10.67
C LEU A 419 -4.64 -4.05 -11.62
N GLY A 420 -4.11 -3.50 -12.72
CA GLY A 420 -3.35 -4.27 -13.71
C GLY A 420 -2.05 -4.85 -13.16
N ILE A 421 -1.30 -4.08 -12.37
CA ILE A 421 -0.05 -4.55 -11.74
C ILE A 421 -0.35 -5.68 -10.74
N ASP A 422 -1.34 -5.51 -9.88
CA ASP A 422 -1.70 -6.53 -8.89
C ASP A 422 -2.19 -7.82 -9.58
N MET A 423 -3.01 -7.72 -10.64
CA MET A 423 -3.39 -8.89 -11.45
C MET A 423 -2.20 -9.59 -12.08
N PHE A 424 -1.28 -8.82 -12.67
CA PHE A 424 -0.11 -9.39 -13.32
C PHE A 424 0.77 -10.15 -12.33
N ILE A 425 1.06 -9.56 -11.16
CA ILE A 425 1.87 -10.20 -10.11
C ILE A 425 1.18 -11.47 -9.62
N THR A 426 -0.11 -11.39 -9.30
CA THR A 426 -0.88 -12.54 -8.81
C THR A 426 -0.96 -13.66 -9.85
N GLY A 427 -1.30 -13.34 -11.09
CA GLY A 427 -1.36 -14.32 -12.18
C GLY A 427 -0.01 -14.95 -12.47
N PHE A 428 1.07 -14.16 -12.41
CA PHE A 428 2.43 -14.67 -12.57
C PHE A 428 2.83 -15.63 -11.44
N LEU A 429 2.47 -15.33 -10.19
CA LEU A 429 2.71 -16.24 -9.06
C LEU A 429 1.91 -17.54 -9.19
N MET A 430 0.65 -17.48 -9.61
CA MET A 430 -0.15 -18.70 -9.86
C MET A 430 0.45 -19.55 -10.98
N LEU A 431 0.88 -18.91 -12.07
CA LEU A 431 1.54 -19.59 -13.18
C LEU A 431 2.84 -20.26 -12.75
N GLN A 432 3.66 -19.61 -11.92
CA GLN A 432 4.87 -20.22 -11.36
C GLN A 432 4.57 -21.48 -10.56
N VAL A 433 3.57 -21.44 -9.68
CA VAL A 433 3.17 -22.60 -8.89
C VAL A 433 2.78 -23.76 -9.81
N GLU A 434 1.97 -23.50 -10.84
CA GLU A 434 1.58 -24.54 -11.82
C GLU A 434 2.76 -25.09 -12.62
N LEU A 435 3.68 -24.23 -13.06
CA LEU A 435 4.87 -24.67 -13.80
C LEU A 435 5.80 -25.51 -12.92
N ILE A 436 6.01 -25.13 -11.67
CA ILE A 436 6.77 -25.92 -10.70
C ILE A 436 6.11 -27.29 -10.51
N LEU A 437 4.79 -27.34 -10.34
CA LEU A 437 4.06 -28.60 -10.18
C LEU A 437 4.08 -29.46 -11.45
N ARG A 438 4.02 -28.87 -12.64
CA ARG A 438 4.10 -29.61 -13.92
C ARG A 438 5.49 -30.15 -14.22
N CYS A 439 6.53 -29.41 -13.85
CA CYS A 439 7.92 -29.80 -14.15
C CYS A 439 8.46 -30.89 -13.22
N ASN A 440 7.81 -31.13 -12.10
CA ASN A 440 8.13 -32.20 -11.19
C ASN A 440 7.03 -33.25 -11.34
N PRO A 441 7.29 -34.39 -12.02
CA PRO A 441 6.27 -35.37 -12.35
C PRO A 441 5.71 -35.99 -11.06
N VAL A 442 4.61 -35.43 -10.58
CA VAL A 442 3.74 -36.02 -9.57
C VAL A 442 2.74 -36.87 -10.35
N THR A 443 2.93 -38.19 -10.37
CA THR A 443 2.41 -39.09 -11.43
C THR A 443 0.99 -39.63 -11.23
N SER A 444 0.10 -38.94 -10.51
CA SER A 444 -1.23 -39.50 -10.24
C SER A 444 -2.25 -38.45 -9.73
N TRP A 445 -3.45 -38.40 -10.35
CA TRP A 445 -4.33 -37.20 -10.40
C TRP A 445 -5.89 -37.48 -10.37
N SER A 446 -6.49 -38.44 -9.63
CA SER A 446 -7.91 -38.82 -9.93
C SER A 446 -9.01 -39.20 -8.89
N GLU A 447 -8.86 -39.12 -7.57
CA GLU A 447 -9.87 -39.38 -6.50
C GLU A 447 -9.95 -38.38 -5.27
N MET A 448 -10.73 -37.29 -5.35
CA MET A 448 -10.97 -36.33 -4.24
C MET A 448 -11.52 -36.97 -2.93
N GLY A 449 -10.69 -37.16 -1.89
CA GLY A 449 -11.12 -37.90 -0.69
C GLY A 449 -10.75 -37.39 0.73
N THR A 450 -9.66 -36.64 0.97
CA THR A 450 -9.25 -36.32 2.36
C THR A 450 -9.76 -34.99 2.90
N LEU A 451 -10.13 -34.97 4.18
CA LEU A 451 -10.66 -33.79 4.88
C LEU A 451 -9.73 -32.55 4.80
N GLY A 452 -8.41 -32.75 4.76
CA GLY A 452 -7.42 -31.66 4.66
C GLY A 452 -7.46 -30.89 3.34
N GLN A 453 -7.92 -31.53 2.26
CA GLN A 453 -8.12 -30.91 0.94
C GLN A 453 -9.38 -30.05 0.86
N LEU A 454 -10.40 -30.52 1.55
CA LEU A 454 -11.76 -30.04 1.45
C LEU A 454 -11.86 -28.61 2.03
N VAL A 455 -11.06 -28.33 3.06
CA VAL A 455 -11.04 -27.03 3.75
C VAL A 455 -10.59 -25.90 2.82
N PRO A 456 -9.38 -25.91 2.22
CA PRO A 456 -8.98 -24.87 1.27
C PRO A 456 -9.95 -24.69 0.11
N PHE A 457 -10.48 -25.79 -0.43
CA PHE A 457 -11.44 -25.78 -1.54
C PHE A 457 -12.74 -25.04 -1.16
N PHE A 458 -13.39 -25.44 -0.06
CA PHE A 458 -14.63 -24.81 0.39
C PHE A 458 -14.43 -23.38 0.87
N VAL A 459 -13.31 -23.07 1.53
CA VAL A 459 -12.99 -21.70 1.93
C VAL A 459 -12.80 -20.81 0.70
N GLY A 460 -12.09 -21.29 -0.31
CA GLY A 460 -11.86 -20.56 -1.56
C GLY A 460 -13.13 -20.32 -2.37
N ILE A 461 -13.90 -21.37 -2.63
CA ILE A 461 -15.17 -21.26 -3.36
C ILE A 461 -16.20 -20.46 -2.57
N GLY A 462 -16.30 -20.68 -1.26
CA GLY A 462 -17.19 -19.93 -0.38
C GLY A 462 -16.87 -18.44 -0.39
N SER A 463 -15.58 -18.07 -0.35
CA SER A 463 -15.16 -16.67 -0.44
C SER A 463 -15.50 -16.05 -1.78
N LEU A 464 -15.30 -16.78 -2.89
CA LEU A 464 -15.68 -16.30 -4.22
C LEU A 464 -17.20 -16.14 -4.36
N HIS A 465 -17.96 -17.11 -3.87
CA HIS A 465 -19.42 -17.07 -3.85
C HIS A 465 -19.96 -15.88 -3.04
N LEU A 466 -19.40 -15.62 -1.85
CA LEU A 466 -19.79 -14.47 -1.02
C LEU A 466 -19.57 -13.13 -1.74
N VAL A 467 -18.47 -13.02 -2.49
CA VAL A 467 -18.15 -11.79 -3.23
C VAL A 467 -19.08 -11.61 -4.43
N VAL A 468 -19.31 -12.66 -5.22
CA VAL A 468 -20.18 -12.62 -6.40
C VAL A 468 -21.64 -12.40 -5.98
N PHE A 469 -22.13 -13.11 -4.97
CA PHE A 469 -23.49 -12.96 -4.47
C PHE A 469 -23.70 -11.60 -3.79
N GLY A 470 -22.73 -11.16 -2.98
CA GLY A 470 -22.74 -9.83 -2.37
C GLY A 470 -22.79 -8.72 -3.41
N SER A 471 -22.01 -8.84 -4.51
CA SER A 471 -22.06 -7.93 -5.66
C SER A 471 -23.45 -7.84 -6.29
N VAL A 472 -24.07 -8.99 -6.57
CA VAL A 472 -25.40 -9.04 -7.19
C VAL A 472 -26.44 -8.38 -6.28
N ARG A 473 -26.38 -8.67 -4.97
CA ARG A 473 -27.26 -8.05 -3.98
C ARG A 473 -27.08 -6.53 -3.91
N ASP A 474 -25.83 -6.07 -3.81
CA ASP A 474 -25.50 -4.63 -3.77
C ASP A 474 -26.00 -3.91 -5.03
N GLY A 475 -25.95 -4.57 -6.20
CA GLY A 475 -26.51 -4.06 -7.45
C GLY A 475 -28.05 -3.94 -7.42
N ILE A 476 -28.74 -4.97 -6.93
CA ILE A 476 -30.20 -4.96 -6.79
C ILE A 476 -30.67 -3.88 -5.80
N ASP A 477 -29.98 -3.75 -4.66
CA ASP A 477 -30.32 -2.75 -3.64
C ASP A 477 -30.11 -1.32 -4.18
N ARG A 478 -29.07 -1.12 -5.01
CA ARG A 478 -28.83 0.14 -5.72
C ARG A 478 -29.94 0.46 -6.73
N ASP A 479 -30.39 -0.52 -7.51
CA ASP A 479 -31.47 -0.33 -8.49
C ASP A 479 -32.82 -0.05 -7.83
N ARG A 480 -33.05 -0.58 -6.62
CA ARG A 480 -34.26 -0.30 -5.83
C ARG A 480 -34.29 1.09 -5.22
N GLY A 481 -33.24 1.89 -5.41
CA GLY A 481 -33.13 3.20 -4.77
C GLY A 481 -33.18 3.11 -3.25
N VAL A 482 -32.81 1.94 -2.69
CA VAL A 482 -32.51 1.82 -1.26
C VAL A 482 -31.18 2.56 -1.08
N VAL A 483 -31.27 3.89 -1.07
CA VAL A 483 -30.26 4.74 -0.48
C VAL A 483 -30.06 4.14 0.89
N GLU A 484 -28.87 3.60 1.17
CA GLU A 484 -28.48 3.19 2.52
C GLU A 484 -28.59 4.43 3.41
N GLY A 485 -29.81 4.67 3.86
CA GLY A 485 -30.24 5.83 4.60
C GLY A 485 -29.67 5.68 6.00
N GLY A 486 -28.83 6.62 6.38
CA GLY A 486 -28.32 6.69 7.75
C GLY A 486 -26.98 6.01 7.96
N GLY A 487 -26.15 5.84 6.92
CA GLY A 487 -24.71 5.80 7.13
C GLY A 487 -24.32 7.10 7.82
N GLU A 488 -24.20 7.06 9.14
CA GLU A 488 -23.89 8.19 10.01
C GLU A 488 -22.84 9.04 9.32
N ILE A 489 -23.20 10.27 8.92
CA ILE A 489 -22.27 11.19 8.25
C ILE A 489 -21.08 11.30 9.20
N SER A 490 -19.97 10.67 8.81
CA SER A 490 -18.81 10.55 9.68
C SER A 490 -18.46 11.94 10.20
N LEU A 491 -18.13 12.03 11.48
CA LEU A 491 -17.75 13.29 12.15
C LEU A 491 -16.79 14.13 11.28
N GLU A 492 -15.85 13.48 10.60
CA GLU A 492 -14.93 14.13 9.65
C GLU A 492 -15.61 14.88 8.51
N ARG A 493 -16.66 14.33 7.91
CA ARG A 493 -17.42 14.99 6.83
C ARG A 493 -18.22 16.18 7.39
N ARG A 494 -18.71 16.10 8.63
CA ARG A 494 -19.38 17.24 9.29
C ARG A 494 -18.39 18.37 9.57
N ILE A 495 -17.23 18.04 10.15
CA ILE A 495 -16.15 19.00 10.39
C ILE A 495 -15.67 19.62 9.07
N LEU A 496 -15.53 18.81 8.01
CA LEU A 496 -15.16 19.29 6.68
C LEU A 496 -16.17 20.31 6.14
N MET A 497 -17.48 20.01 6.20
CA MET A 497 -18.51 20.94 5.74
C MET A 497 -18.50 22.24 6.55
N ALA A 498 -18.41 22.17 7.87
CA ALA A 498 -18.34 23.34 8.74
C ALA A 498 -17.07 24.18 8.48
N TYR A 499 -15.92 23.54 8.26
CA TYR A 499 -14.68 24.23 7.92
C TYR A 499 -14.76 24.93 6.57
N MET A 500 -15.36 24.29 5.56
CA MET A 500 -15.55 24.90 4.23
C MET A 500 -16.46 26.12 4.29
N GLU A 501 -17.59 26.01 5.00
CA GLU A 501 -18.51 27.12 5.22
C GLU A 501 -17.81 28.30 5.94
N TRP A 502 -17.07 28.02 7.02
CA TRP A 502 -16.27 29.04 7.71
C TRP A 502 -15.23 29.69 6.79
N LYS A 503 -14.54 28.89 5.97
CA LYS A 503 -13.49 29.37 5.04
C LYS A 503 -14.07 30.29 3.97
N ASP A 504 -15.26 29.97 3.47
CA ASP A 504 -15.98 30.79 2.49
C ASP A 504 -16.41 32.13 3.11
N CYS A 505 -16.93 32.12 4.35
CA CYS A 505 -17.28 33.33 5.09
C CYS A 505 -16.04 34.21 5.39
N ALA A 506 -14.96 33.61 5.89
CA ALA A 506 -13.72 34.32 6.22
C ALA A 506 -13.05 34.94 4.98
N GLY A 507 -13.15 34.29 3.82
CA GLY A 507 -12.65 34.83 2.56
C GLY A 507 -13.45 36.03 2.06
N ALA A 508 -14.78 36.00 2.19
CA ALA A 508 -15.67 37.08 1.76
C ALA A 508 -15.45 38.38 2.56
N ASP A 509 -15.16 38.27 3.84
CA ASP A 509 -14.89 39.42 4.71
C ASP A 509 -13.56 40.11 4.37
N GLY A 510 -12.56 39.37 3.90
CA GLY A 510 -11.28 39.91 3.46
C GLY A 510 -11.40 40.75 2.18
N GLU A 511 -12.21 40.31 1.22
CA GLU A 511 -12.50 41.09 0.01
C GLU A 511 -13.45 42.25 0.28
N SER A 512 -14.46 42.09 1.14
CA SER A 512 -15.36 43.19 1.53
C SER A 512 -14.64 44.26 2.33
N LYS A 513 -13.73 43.92 3.26
CA LYS A 513 -12.89 44.92 3.95
C LYS A 513 -11.88 45.62 3.02
N LYS A 514 -11.42 44.95 1.95
CA LYS A 514 -10.59 45.59 0.92
C LYS A 514 -11.39 46.50 -0.02
N ARG A 515 -12.68 46.21 -0.29
CA ARG A 515 -13.55 47.07 -1.11
C ARG A 515 -14.19 48.21 -0.33
N ILE A 516 -14.47 48.02 0.96
CA ILE A 516 -14.87 49.10 1.86
C ILE A 516 -13.57 49.75 2.34
N GLY A 517 -12.89 50.43 1.41
CA GLY A 517 -11.87 51.40 1.76
C GLY A 517 -12.49 52.35 2.79
N PHE A 518 -11.90 52.36 3.98
CA PHE A 518 -12.06 53.32 5.07
C PHE A 518 -12.69 54.64 4.58
N MET A 519 -14.02 54.70 4.54
CA MET A 519 -14.72 55.97 4.53
C MET A 519 -14.71 56.38 6.00
N PRO A 520 -13.96 57.41 6.40
CA PRO A 520 -13.92 57.83 7.78
C PRO A 520 -15.36 58.10 8.20
N ARG A 521 -15.76 57.45 9.30
CA ARG A 521 -17.08 57.54 9.90
C ARG A 521 -17.29 59.02 10.24
N ARG A 522 -17.99 59.73 9.36
CA ARG A 522 -18.34 61.14 9.57
C ARG A 522 -19.29 61.15 10.76
N ASP A 523 -18.81 61.68 11.88
CA ASP A 523 -19.61 61.89 13.09
C ASP A 523 -20.91 62.59 12.71
N ARG A 524 -22.03 61.90 12.90
CA ARG A 524 -23.36 62.52 12.98
C ARG A 524 -23.69 62.67 14.45
N SER A 525 -23.06 63.65 15.09
CA SER A 525 -23.52 64.25 16.35
C SER A 525 -23.91 65.69 16.08
N ALA A 526 -24.99 65.87 15.30
CA ALA A 526 -25.80 67.08 15.27
C ALA A 526 -27.04 66.79 14.41
N PHE A 527 -28.10 66.32 15.06
CA PHE A 527 -29.49 66.74 14.83
C PHE A 527 -30.36 66.25 15.98
#